data_AF-A0A8B7RQX1-F1
#
_entry.id   AF-A0A8B7RQX1-F1
#
_cell.length_a   1.000
_cell.length_b   1.000
_cell.length_c   1.000
_cell.angle_alpha   90.00
_cell.angle_beta   90.00
_cell.angle_gamma   90.00
#
_symmetry.space_group_name_H-M   'P 1'
#
loop_
_entity.id
_entity.type
_entity.pdbx_description
1 polymer ?
#
loop_
_entity_poly.entity_id
_entity_poly.type
_entity_poly.pdbx_seq_one_letter_code
_entity_poly.pdbx_strand_id
1 'polypeptide(L)'
;MAKKVAVIGAGASGLTSLKCCVDEGLEPTCFERTEDIGGLWRFKENVEDGRASIYQSVITNTSKEMSCFSDFPMPEDFPNFLHNSKILEYFRIFAKKFDLLKYIQFQTTVLSVKKRPDFSSSGQWEVVTETRGKEQSAVFDAVMVCSGHHILPYLPLESFPGIERFKGQYFHSRQYKHPEGFEGKHILVIGLGNSASDIAVELSKKATQVFISTRHGSWIVGRISEGGYPWDHVFHTRFSSMLRNVLPQMLLKWMMERQMNQRFSHENYGLEPQNKLVHLALREDYDGRHHQEEQTKD
;
A
#
# COMPACT_ATOMS: atom_id res chain seq x y z
N MET A 1 25.91 -20.85 -15.89
CA MET A 1 26.09 -20.36 -14.50
C MET A 1 24.80 -19.64 -14.14
N ALA A 2 24.23 -19.87 -12.95
CA ALA A 2 23.00 -19.21 -12.55
C ALA A 2 23.23 -17.68 -12.43
N LYS A 3 22.22 -16.91 -12.81
CA LYS A 3 22.29 -15.44 -12.86
C LYS A 3 22.00 -14.87 -11.46
N LYS A 4 22.81 -13.89 -11.02
CA LYS A 4 22.68 -13.26 -9.70
C LYS A 4 21.68 -12.11 -9.74
N VAL A 5 20.70 -12.11 -8.84
CA VAL A 5 19.64 -11.09 -8.80
C VAL A 5 19.64 -10.37 -7.46
N ALA A 6 19.72 -9.04 -7.48
CA ALA A 6 19.51 -8.24 -6.27
C ALA A 6 18.01 -7.95 -6.10
N VAL A 7 17.46 -8.24 -4.92
CA VAL A 7 16.09 -7.89 -4.53
C VAL A 7 16.15 -6.81 -3.45
N ILE A 8 15.49 -5.68 -3.65
CA ILE A 8 15.56 -4.52 -2.73
C ILE A 8 14.30 -4.45 -1.88
N GLY A 9 14.39 -4.86 -0.61
CA GLY A 9 13.29 -4.88 0.36
C GLY A 9 12.61 -6.24 0.48
N ALA A 10 12.34 -6.67 1.71
CA ALA A 10 11.74 -7.96 2.08
C ALA A 10 10.26 -7.81 2.52
N GLY A 11 9.53 -6.89 1.88
CA GLY A 11 8.07 -6.83 1.95
C GLY A 11 7.40 -7.95 1.13
N ALA A 12 6.07 -7.87 0.96
CA ALA A 12 5.32 -8.86 0.17
C ALA A 12 5.92 -9.06 -1.23
N SER A 13 6.24 -7.95 -1.93
CA SER A 13 6.87 -7.97 -3.25
C SER A 13 8.25 -8.61 -3.24
N GLY A 14 9.05 -8.37 -2.20
CA GLY A 14 10.38 -8.97 -2.06
C GLY A 14 10.33 -10.47 -1.84
N LEU A 15 9.44 -10.93 -0.95
CA LEU A 15 9.26 -12.35 -0.64
C LEU A 15 8.82 -13.14 -1.88
N THR A 16 7.83 -12.64 -2.64
CA THR A 16 7.43 -13.33 -3.87
C THR A 16 8.52 -13.25 -4.94
N SER A 17 9.28 -12.14 -5.02
CA SER A 17 10.40 -12.01 -5.97
C SER A 17 11.51 -13.01 -5.68
N LEU A 18 11.86 -13.22 -4.40
CA LEU A 18 12.80 -14.26 -3.97
C LEU A 18 12.34 -15.64 -4.41
N LYS A 19 11.08 -15.98 -4.16
CA LYS A 19 10.51 -17.28 -4.52
C LYS A 19 10.52 -17.49 -6.03
N CYS A 20 10.07 -16.50 -6.81
CA CYS A 20 10.10 -16.58 -8.27
C CYS A 20 11.51 -16.72 -8.83
N CYS A 21 12.52 -16.07 -8.22
CA CYS A 21 13.92 -16.26 -8.62
C CYS A 21 14.36 -17.71 -8.42
N VAL A 22 14.05 -18.30 -7.26
CA VAL A 22 14.42 -19.70 -6.96
C VAL A 22 13.72 -20.68 -7.88
N ASP A 23 12.43 -20.48 -8.17
CA ASP A 23 11.66 -21.32 -9.09
C ASP A 23 12.26 -21.34 -10.51
N GLU A 24 12.81 -20.20 -10.96
CA GLU A 24 13.47 -20.05 -12.27
C GLU A 24 14.97 -20.42 -12.24
N GLY A 25 15.48 -20.96 -11.14
CA GLY A 25 16.89 -21.37 -11.00
C GLY A 25 17.89 -20.21 -10.96
N LEU A 26 17.45 -19.01 -10.58
CA LEU A 26 18.29 -17.83 -10.35
C LEU A 26 18.87 -17.84 -8.92
N GLU A 27 19.91 -17.04 -8.68
CA GLU A 27 20.55 -16.88 -7.37
C GLU A 27 20.22 -15.50 -6.79
N PRO A 28 19.15 -15.36 -5.98
CA PRO A 28 18.77 -14.07 -5.43
C PRO A 28 19.55 -13.71 -4.16
N THR A 29 19.83 -12.42 -3.99
CA THR A 29 20.25 -11.80 -2.72
C THR A 29 19.28 -10.67 -2.41
N CYS A 30 18.58 -10.76 -1.29
CA CYS A 30 17.65 -9.73 -0.83
C CYS A 30 18.32 -8.84 0.22
N PHE A 31 18.23 -7.53 0.03
CA PHE A 31 18.69 -6.54 0.99
C PHE A 31 17.50 -5.89 1.68
N GLU A 32 17.41 -6.05 3.00
CA GLU A 32 16.35 -5.48 3.82
C GLU A 32 16.94 -4.48 4.82
N ARG A 33 16.45 -3.24 4.76
CA ARG A 33 16.90 -2.15 5.64
C ARG A 33 16.65 -2.46 7.11
N THR A 34 15.52 -3.10 7.41
CA THR A 34 15.10 -3.40 8.78
C THR A 34 15.54 -4.79 9.23
N GLU A 35 15.16 -5.16 10.45
CA GLU A 35 15.59 -6.37 11.15
C GLU A 35 14.75 -7.62 10.86
N ASP A 36 13.70 -7.51 10.03
CA ASP A 36 12.74 -8.59 9.79
C ASP A 36 11.93 -8.37 8.50
N ILE A 37 11.20 -9.38 8.06
CA ILE A 37 10.38 -9.34 6.84
C ILE A 37 9.03 -8.64 7.06
N GLY A 38 8.28 -8.48 5.97
CA GLY A 38 6.86 -8.09 5.97
C GLY A 38 6.60 -6.61 5.65
N GLY A 39 7.63 -5.76 5.75
CA GLY A 39 7.56 -4.36 5.33
C GLY A 39 6.43 -3.58 6.01
N LEU A 40 5.45 -3.11 5.23
CA LEU A 40 4.26 -2.40 5.69
C LEU A 40 3.49 -3.17 6.78
N TRP A 41 3.35 -4.49 6.62
CA TRP A 41 2.47 -5.31 7.46
C TRP A 41 3.08 -5.68 8.82
N ARG A 42 4.34 -5.32 9.05
CA ARG A 42 5.00 -5.46 10.35
C ARG A 42 4.71 -4.21 11.19
N PHE A 43 3.65 -4.25 11.99
CA PHE A 43 3.36 -3.16 12.91
C PHE A 43 4.54 -2.92 13.89
N LYS A 44 4.84 -1.64 14.12
CA LYS A 44 5.74 -1.14 15.15
C LYS A 44 5.11 0.10 15.75
N GLU A 45 5.28 0.27 17.06
CA GLU A 45 4.80 1.44 17.80
C GLU A 45 5.37 2.74 17.24
N ASN A 46 6.69 2.77 17.04
CA ASN A 46 7.38 3.94 16.51
C ASN A 46 7.37 3.94 14.98
N VAL A 47 7.31 5.15 14.42
CA VAL A 47 7.49 5.36 12.98
C VAL A 47 8.98 5.30 12.65
N GLU A 48 9.36 4.36 11.79
CA GLU A 48 10.74 4.19 11.31
C GLU A 48 10.92 4.88 9.96
N ASP A 49 12.07 5.52 9.75
CA ASP A 49 12.38 6.16 8.47
C ASP A 49 12.77 5.16 7.39
N GLY A 50 12.26 5.39 6.18
CA GLY A 50 12.44 4.47 5.06
C GLY A 50 11.61 3.19 5.12
N ARG A 51 10.66 3.08 6.07
CA ARG A 51 9.64 2.04 6.07
C ARG A 51 8.24 2.66 6.23
N ALA A 52 7.27 2.04 5.59
CA ALA A 52 5.87 2.45 5.71
C ALA A 52 5.36 2.18 7.14
N SER A 53 4.45 3.03 7.59
CA SER A 53 3.87 2.96 8.94
C SER A 53 2.37 2.71 8.83
N ILE A 54 1.89 1.77 9.64
CA ILE A 54 0.46 1.47 9.82
C ILE A 54 0.05 1.71 11.27
N TYR A 55 -1.24 1.98 11.49
CA TYR A 55 -1.85 1.99 12.81
C TYR A 55 -2.16 0.57 13.29
N GLN A 56 -2.30 0.41 14.61
CA GLN A 56 -2.36 -0.91 15.25
C GLN A 56 -3.52 -1.75 14.73
N SER A 57 -4.67 -1.12 14.45
CA SER A 57 -5.94 -1.77 14.19
C SER A 57 -6.22 -2.10 12.71
N VAL A 58 -5.24 -1.93 11.81
CA VAL A 58 -5.46 -2.17 10.37
C VAL A 58 -5.93 -3.61 10.10
N ILE A 59 -7.06 -3.72 9.39
CA ILE A 59 -7.62 -4.95 8.83
C ILE A 59 -7.60 -4.86 7.30
N THR A 60 -7.22 -5.95 6.60
CA THR A 60 -7.23 -5.99 5.13
C THR A 60 -8.59 -5.62 4.55
N ASN A 61 -8.57 -4.98 3.39
CA ASN A 61 -9.76 -4.69 2.59
C ASN A 61 -10.01 -5.74 1.50
N THR A 62 -9.07 -6.66 1.27
CA THR A 62 -9.21 -7.83 0.40
C THR A 62 -9.33 -9.11 1.21
N SER A 63 -10.06 -10.09 0.66
CA SER A 63 -10.30 -11.40 1.24
C SER A 63 -9.09 -12.31 1.11
N LYS A 64 -8.98 -13.29 2.01
CA LYS A 64 -7.86 -14.24 2.05
C LYS A 64 -7.69 -15.03 0.75
N GLU A 65 -8.79 -15.49 0.15
CA GLU A 65 -8.77 -16.31 -1.08
C GLU A 65 -8.48 -15.47 -2.34
N MET A 66 -8.76 -14.16 -2.30
CA MET A 66 -8.46 -13.25 -3.42
C MET A 66 -7.10 -12.57 -3.29
N SER A 67 -6.37 -12.78 -2.19
CA SER A 67 -5.11 -12.09 -1.91
C SER A 67 -3.97 -13.01 -1.44
N CYS A 68 -4.17 -14.32 -1.43
CA CYS A 68 -3.09 -15.29 -1.23
C CYS A 68 -2.15 -15.33 -2.45
N PHE A 69 -0.98 -15.94 -2.27
CA PHE A 69 -0.13 -16.25 -3.42
C PHE A 69 -0.78 -17.40 -4.21
N SER A 70 -0.57 -17.42 -5.53
CA SER A 70 -1.32 -18.30 -6.43
C SER A 70 -1.16 -19.80 -6.15
N ASP A 71 -0.04 -20.20 -5.56
CA ASP A 71 0.29 -21.58 -5.19
C ASP A 71 0.43 -21.79 -3.68
N PHE A 72 -0.02 -20.82 -2.88
CA PHE A 72 0.05 -20.88 -1.43
C PHE A 72 -1.20 -20.28 -0.78
N PRO A 73 -2.31 -21.04 -0.68
CA PRO A 73 -3.51 -20.59 0.01
C PRO A 73 -3.23 -20.20 1.47
N MET A 74 -3.97 -19.22 1.97
CA MET A 74 -3.92 -18.91 3.41
C MET A 74 -4.53 -20.07 4.22
N PRO A 75 -4.12 -20.29 5.48
CA PRO A 75 -4.69 -21.34 6.32
C PRO A 75 -6.22 -21.28 6.41
N GLU A 76 -6.86 -22.45 6.51
CA GLU A 76 -8.33 -22.56 6.51
C GLU A 76 -8.97 -21.81 7.70
N ASP A 77 -8.30 -21.82 8.85
CA ASP A 77 -8.74 -21.17 10.09
C ASP A 77 -8.52 -19.64 10.09
N PHE A 78 -7.83 -19.09 9.09
CA PHE A 78 -7.69 -17.64 8.98
C PHE A 78 -9.03 -16.98 8.60
N PRO A 79 -9.35 -15.81 9.16
CA PRO A 79 -10.55 -15.07 8.79
C PRO A 79 -10.44 -14.56 7.35
N ASN A 80 -11.59 -14.29 6.71
CA ASN A 80 -11.61 -13.73 5.35
C ASN A 80 -10.88 -12.38 5.26
N PHE A 81 -11.06 -11.50 6.26
CA PHE A 81 -10.34 -10.23 6.36
C PHE A 81 -9.41 -10.27 7.57
N LEU A 82 -8.15 -9.92 7.37
CA LEU A 82 -7.09 -10.23 8.30
C LEU A 82 -6.60 -8.98 9.01
N HIS A 83 -6.42 -9.07 10.32
CA HIS A 83 -5.61 -8.10 11.04
C HIS A 83 -4.17 -8.12 10.51
N ASN A 84 -3.49 -6.98 10.52
CA ASN A 84 -2.12 -6.84 10.01
C ASN A 84 -1.16 -7.93 10.55
N SER A 85 -1.29 -8.30 11.82
CA SER A 85 -0.49 -9.36 12.45
C SER A 85 -0.70 -10.74 11.81
N LYS A 86 -1.92 -11.06 11.34
CA LYS A 86 -2.23 -12.32 10.64
C LYS A 86 -1.68 -12.33 9.22
N ILE A 87 -1.60 -11.18 8.55
CA ILE A 87 -0.88 -11.06 7.27
C ILE A 87 0.62 -11.30 7.47
N LEU A 88 1.21 -10.71 8.51
CA LEU A 88 2.60 -10.98 8.85
C LEU A 88 2.83 -12.46 9.17
N GLU A 89 1.91 -13.10 9.90
CA GLU A 89 1.95 -14.55 10.17
C GLU A 89 1.97 -15.36 8.86
N TYR A 90 1.07 -15.06 7.92
CA TYR A 90 1.05 -15.69 6.60
C TYR A 90 2.39 -15.51 5.85
N PHE A 91 2.97 -14.31 5.85
CA PHE A 91 4.28 -14.08 5.22
C PHE A 91 5.42 -14.86 5.87
N ARG A 92 5.39 -15.04 7.20
CA ARG A 92 6.37 -15.90 7.89
C ARG A 92 6.20 -17.37 7.53
N ILE A 93 4.95 -17.86 7.46
CA ILE A 93 4.66 -19.22 7.03
C ILE A 93 5.16 -19.43 5.58
N PHE A 94 4.87 -18.50 4.68
CA PHE A 94 5.35 -18.52 3.30
C PHE A 94 6.87 -18.54 3.21
N ALA A 95 7.55 -17.60 3.88
CA ALA A 95 9.01 -17.50 3.85
C ALA A 95 9.69 -18.76 4.43
N LYS A 96 9.08 -19.40 5.44
CA LYS A 96 9.55 -20.67 6.00
C LYS A 96 9.31 -21.84 5.05
N LYS A 97 8.12 -21.93 4.44
CA LYS A 97 7.74 -23.03 3.53
C LYS A 97 8.67 -23.12 2.33
N PHE A 98 9.06 -21.98 1.77
CA PHE A 98 9.92 -21.89 0.59
C PHE A 98 11.39 -21.60 0.95
N ASP A 99 11.76 -21.65 2.24
CA ASP A 99 13.13 -21.46 2.73
C ASP A 99 13.81 -20.18 2.20
N LEU A 100 13.06 -19.06 2.21
CA LEU A 100 13.47 -17.79 1.59
C LEU A 100 14.39 -16.96 2.48
N LEU A 101 14.33 -17.16 3.80
CA LEU A 101 15.03 -16.33 4.78
C LEU A 101 16.56 -16.36 4.61
N LYS A 102 17.11 -17.47 4.08
CA LYS A 102 18.55 -17.61 3.84
C LYS A 102 19.11 -16.65 2.78
N TYR A 103 18.25 -16.08 1.93
CA TYR A 103 18.64 -15.12 0.90
C TYR A 103 18.58 -13.67 1.40
N ILE A 104 18.11 -13.43 2.62
CA ILE A 104 17.85 -12.08 3.13
C ILE A 104 18.98 -11.62 4.03
N GLN A 105 19.56 -10.48 3.68
CA GLN A 105 20.50 -9.72 4.50
C GLN A 105 19.74 -8.59 5.17
N PHE A 106 19.42 -8.77 6.46
CA PHE A 106 18.76 -7.77 7.29
C PHE A 106 19.73 -6.69 7.76
N GLN A 107 19.18 -5.53 8.12
CA GLN A 107 19.97 -4.36 8.53
C GLN A 107 20.96 -3.90 7.45
N THR A 108 20.61 -4.16 6.18
CA THR A 108 21.44 -3.84 5.01
C THR A 108 20.64 -2.95 4.07
N THR A 109 20.98 -1.66 4.05
CA THR A 109 20.29 -0.66 3.22
C THR A 109 20.97 -0.55 1.87
N VAL A 110 20.22 -0.65 0.77
CA VAL A 110 20.73 -0.28 -0.55
C VAL A 110 20.79 1.24 -0.67
N LEU A 111 21.98 1.77 -0.95
CA LEU A 111 22.24 3.21 -1.10
C LEU A 111 22.16 3.66 -2.55
N SER A 112 22.68 2.85 -3.49
CA SER A 112 22.63 3.18 -4.91
C SER A 112 22.64 1.93 -5.79
N VAL A 113 22.03 2.07 -6.97
CA VAL A 113 22.02 1.06 -8.04
C VAL A 113 22.43 1.78 -9.31
N LYS A 114 23.57 1.40 -9.90
CA LYS A 114 24.14 2.04 -11.08
C LYS A 114 24.39 1.00 -12.17
N LYS A 115 24.15 1.39 -13.42
CA LYS A 115 24.61 0.59 -14.57
C LYS A 115 26.13 0.52 -14.53
N ARG A 116 26.70 -0.66 -14.76
CA ARG A 116 28.15 -0.78 -14.91
C ARG A 116 28.65 -0.04 -16.17
N PRO A 117 29.94 0.33 -16.23
CA PRO A 117 30.51 0.94 -17.44
C PRO A 117 30.33 0.08 -18.70
N ASP A 118 30.32 -1.24 -18.57
CA ASP A 118 30.13 -2.21 -19.65
C ASP A 118 28.67 -2.67 -19.82
N PHE A 119 27.69 -1.95 -19.28
CA PHE A 119 26.28 -2.36 -19.29
C PHE A 119 25.72 -2.68 -20.69
N SER A 120 26.21 -2.01 -21.74
CA SER A 120 25.77 -2.26 -23.12
C SER A 120 26.08 -3.68 -23.60
N SER A 121 27.12 -4.33 -23.05
CA SER A 121 27.46 -5.72 -23.35
C SER A 121 27.12 -6.68 -22.20
N SER A 122 27.28 -6.26 -20.95
CA SER A 122 27.08 -7.10 -19.77
C SER A 122 25.63 -7.12 -19.25
N GLY A 123 24.91 -6.00 -19.37
CA GLY A 123 23.61 -5.77 -18.75
C GLY A 123 23.63 -5.68 -17.23
N GLN A 124 24.81 -5.59 -16.61
CA GLN A 124 24.99 -5.74 -15.16
C GLN A 124 24.91 -4.43 -14.37
N TRP A 125 24.50 -4.56 -13.12
CA TRP A 125 24.34 -3.45 -12.19
C TRP A 125 25.35 -3.54 -11.05
N GLU A 126 25.89 -2.40 -10.66
CA GLU A 126 26.61 -2.22 -9.40
C GLU A 126 25.60 -1.77 -8.33
N VAL A 127 25.52 -2.52 -7.24
CA VAL A 127 24.65 -2.25 -6.10
C VAL A 127 25.52 -1.93 -4.90
N VAL A 128 25.38 -0.72 -4.36
CA VAL A 128 26.08 -0.27 -3.14
C VAL A 128 25.12 -0.40 -1.97
N THR A 129 25.57 -1.06 -0.92
CA THR A 129 24.81 -1.32 0.30
C THR A 129 25.58 -0.84 1.52
N GLU A 130 24.86 -0.47 2.57
CA GLU A 130 25.41 -0.15 3.88
C GLU A 130 24.88 -1.13 4.93
N THR A 131 25.80 -1.72 5.70
CA THR A 131 25.48 -2.52 6.88
C THR A 131 26.27 -2.00 8.06
N ARG A 132 25.58 -1.50 9.10
CA ARG A 132 26.20 -0.98 10.35
C ARG A 132 27.30 0.06 10.08
N GLY A 133 27.03 1.00 9.17
CA GLY A 133 27.94 2.09 8.79
C GLY A 133 29.13 1.66 7.91
N LYS A 134 29.14 0.42 7.41
CA LYS A 134 30.14 -0.07 6.46
C LYS A 134 29.49 -0.26 5.10
N GLU A 135 30.02 0.42 4.10
CA GLU A 135 29.59 0.28 2.72
C GLU A 135 30.27 -0.92 2.05
N GLN A 136 29.49 -1.63 1.21
CA GLN A 136 29.95 -2.72 0.36
C GLN A 136 29.31 -2.58 -1.01
N SER A 137 30.09 -2.87 -2.05
CA SER A 137 29.62 -2.90 -3.44
C SER A 137 29.64 -4.34 -3.97
N ALA A 138 28.62 -4.72 -4.72
CA ALA A 138 28.53 -6.01 -5.41
C ALA A 138 27.88 -5.85 -6.79
N VAL A 139 28.24 -6.74 -7.71
CA VAL A 139 27.72 -6.76 -9.09
C VAL A 139 26.65 -7.82 -9.24
N PHE A 140 25.54 -7.46 -9.87
CA PHE A 140 24.39 -8.32 -10.14
C PHE A 140 24.01 -8.30 -11.61
N ASP A 141 23.47 -9.42 -12.11
CA ASP A 141 22.98 -9.54 -13.48
C ASP A 141 21.62 -8.85 -13.67
N ALA A 142 20.82 -8.76 -12.60
CA ALA A 142 19.52 -8.10 -12.60
C ALA A 142 19.19 -7.53 -11.22
N VAL A 143 18.24 -6.59 -11.19
CA VAL A 143 17.76 -5.94 -9.96
C VAL A 143 16.23 -5.92 -9.97
N MET A 144 15.61 -6.33 -8.87
CA MET A 144 14.18 -6.22 -8.60
C MET A 144 13.94 -5.22 -7.47
N VAL A 145 13.26 -4.11 -7.75
CA VAL A 145 12.99 -3.05 -6.77
C VAL A 145 11.68 -3.34 -6.05
N CYS A 146 11.75 -3.61 -4.75
CA CYS A 146 10.61 -4.00 -3.90
C CYS A 146 10.49 -3.11 -2.66
N SER A 147 10.93 -1.86 -2.75
CA SER A 147 11.04 -0.92 -1.63
C SER A 147 9.70 -0.35 -1.13
N GLY A 148 8.62 -0.54 -1.88
CA GLY A 148 7.29 0.02 -1.57
C GLY A 148 7.18 1.53 -1.84
N HIS A 149 5.94 2.03 -1.83
CA HIS A 149 5.61 3.41 -2.20
C HIS A 149 4.80 4.19 -1.14
N HIS A 150 4.19 3.52 -0.16
CA HIS A 150 3.45 4.17 0.94
C HIS A 150 4.35 4.64 2.10
N ILE A 151 5.56 5.10 1.79
CA ILE A 151 6.59 5.47 2.77
C ILE A 151 6.62 6.99 2.96
N LEU A 152 6.73 7.73 1.85
CA LEU A 152 6.87 9.17 1.87
C LEU A 152 5.48 9.82 2.02
N PRO A 153 5.22 10.54 3.12
CA PRO A 153 3.93 11.19 3.32
C PRO A 153 3.80 12.38 2.37
N TYR A 154 2.62 12.54 1.76
CA TYR A 154 2.25 13.75 1.04
C TYR A 154 1.39 14.62 1.95
N LEU A 155 1.90 15.81 2.30
CA LEU A 155 1.26 16.73 3.22
C LEU A 155 1.22 18.14 2.60
N PRO A 156 0.19 18.46 1.78
CA PRO A 156 0.12 19.70 1.01
C PRO A 156 -0.35 20.89 1.85
N LEU A 157 0.46 21.32 2.82
CA LEU A 157 0.12 22.40 3.76
C LEU A 157 -0.15 23.74 3.04
N GLU A 158 0.50 23.98 1.91
CA GLU A 158 0.29 25.14 1.05
C GLU A 158 -1.14 25.27 0.51
N SER A 159 -1.88 24.16 0.45
CA SER A 159 -3.28 24.13 0.04
C SER A 159 -4.27 24.47 1.17
N PHE A 160 -3.79 24.76 2.38
CA PHE A 160 -4.60 25.10 3.55
C PHE A 160 -4.22 26.48 4.13
N PRO A 161 -4.71 27.58 3.53
CA PRO A 161 -4.40 28.93 4.02
C PRO A 161 -4.78 29.11 5.49
N GLY A 162 -3.84 29.59 6.31
CA GLY A 162 -4.06 29.78 7.75
C GLY A 162 -3.58 28.63 8.63
N ILE A 163 -3.06 27.53 8.06
CA ILE A 163 -2.52 26.40 8.83
C ILE A 163 -1.39 26.82 9.76
N GLU A 164 -0.59 27.82 9.39
CA GLU A 164 0.47 28.41 10.21
C GLU A 164 -0.04 29.11 11.47
N ARG A 165 -1.31 29.53 11.47
CA ARG A 165 -1.98 30.15 12.63
C ARG A 165 -2.73 29.14 13.50
N PHE A 166 -2.86 27.89 13.05
CA PHE A 166 -3.54 26.85 13.80
C PHE A 166 -2.71 26.47 15.03
N LYS A 167 -3.31 26.65 16.22
CA LYS A 167 -2.66 26.39 17.51
C LYS A 167 -2.78 24.95 17.99
N GLY A 168 -3.59 24.13 17.30
CA GLY A 168 -3.77 22.72 17.64
C GLY A 168 -2.68 21.84 17.05
N GLN A 169 -2.74 20.54 17.38
CA GLN A 169 -1.85 19.54 16.81
C GLN A 169 -2.35 19.09 15.43
N TYR A 170 -1.44 18.94 14.47
CA TYR A 170 -1.71 18.30 13.18
C TYR A 170 -0.56 17.37 12.78
N PHE A 171 -0.88 16.29 12.08
CA PHE A 171 0.09 15.31 11.57
C PHE A 171 -0.54 14.49 10.42
N HIS A 172 0.29 13.85 9.60
CA HIS A 172 -0.16 12.98 8.51
C HIS A 172 -0.55 11.59 9.05
N SER A 173 -1.39 10.85 8.32
CA SER A 173 -1.86 9.50 8.72
C SER A 173 -0.73 8.51 9.06
N ARG A 174 0.45 8.66 8.43
CA ARG A 174 1.68 7.88 8.71
C ARG A 174 2.06 7.90 10.19
N GLN A 175 1.80 9.00 10.89
CA GLN A 175 2.12 9.20 12.31
C GLN A 175 1.03 8.67 13.27
N TYR A 176 -0.17 8.37 12.77
CA TYR A 176 -1.22 7.80 13.59
C TYR A 176 -0.89 6.35 13.98
N LYS A 177 -1.18 5.97 15.23
CA LYS A 177 -0.94 4.63 15.77
C LYS A 177 -2.10 4.07 16.55
N HIS A 178 -2.59 4.88 17.48
CA HIS A 178 -3.59 4.51 18.48
C HIS A 178 -4.55 5.68 18.73
N PRO A 179 -5.78 5.43 19.17
CA PRO A 179 -6.74 6.47 19.53
C PRO A 179 -6.48 7.10 20.91
N GLU A 180 -5.69 6.45 21.77
CA GLU A 180 -5.34 6.98 23.09
C GLU A 180 -4.63 8.34 22.98
N GLY A 181 -5.05 9.29 23.82
CA GLY A 181 -4.56 10.68 23.79
C GLY A 181 -5.48 11.63 23.02
N PHE A 182 -6.52 11.12 22.35
CA PHE A 182 -7.50 11.91 21.61
C PHE A 182 -8.89 11.96 22.27
N GLU A 183 -9.03 11.44 23.49
CA GLU A 183 -10.27 11.47 24.27
C GLU A 183 -10.81 12.89 24.46
N GLY A 184 -12.12 13.07 24.26
CA GLY A 184 -12.80 14.36 24.50
C GLY A 184 -12.34 15.51 23.60
N LYS A 185 -11.59 15.26 22.51
CA LYS A 185 -11.13 16.28 21.56
C LYS A 185 -12.11 16.48 20.41
N HIS A 186 -12.03 17.65 19.78
CA HIS A 186 -12.60 17.88 18.45
C HIS A 186 -11.50 17.62 17.41
N ILE A 187 -11.79 16.76 16.44
CA ILE A 187 -10.78 16.25 15.49
C ILE A 187 -11.30 16.43 14.07
N LEU A 188 -10.44 16.96 13.20
CA LEU A 188 -10.70 17.05 11.76
C LEU A 188 -9.73 16.13 11.02
N VAL A 189 -10.27 15.20 10.25
CA VAL A 189 -9.52 14.33 9.35
C VAL A 189 -9.68 14.83 7.91
N ILE A 190 -8.56 15.00 7.21
CA ILE A 190 -8.55 15.50 5.83
C ILE A 190 -8.40 14.33 4.85
N GLY A 191 -9.28 14.28 3.85
CA GLY A 191 -9.36 13.22 2.85
C GLY A 191 -10.44 12.18 3.16
N LEU A 192 -10.74 11.34 2.17
CA LEU A 192 -11.70 10.23 2.26
C LEU A 192 -11.11 8.94 1.65
N GLY A 193 -9.80 8.73 1.84
CA GLY A 193 -9.16 7.45 1.57
C GLY A 193 -9.40 6.45 2.71
N ASN A 194 -9.06 5.18 2.50
CA ASN A 194 -9.27 4.12 3.51
C ASN A 194 -8.66 4.49 4.88
N SER A 195 -7.44 5.06 4.90
CA SER A 195 -6.83 5.54 6.15
C SER A 195 -7.64 6.64 6.84
N ALA A 196 -8.19 7.59 6.09
CA ALA A 196 -8.99 8.66 6.68
C ALA A 196 -10.28 8.10 7.29
N SER A 197 -10.95 7.17 6.60
CA SER A 197 -12.16 6.52 7.09
C SER A 197 -11.91 5.67 8.34
N ASP A 198 -10.88 4.82 8.34
CA ASP A 198 -10.56 3.97 9.49
C ASP A 198 -10.17 4.81 10.71
N ILE A 199 -9.30 5.82 10.54
CA ILE A 199 -8.88 6.72 11.62
C ILE A 199 -10.07 7.52 12.16
N ALA A 200 -10.91 8.07 11.28
CA ALA A 200 -12.08 8.83 11.70
C ALA A 200 -13.06 7.97 12.50
N VAL A 201 -13.33 6.75 12.04
CA VAL A 201 -14.21 5.80 12.74
C VAL A 201 -13.62 5.38 14.08
N GLU A 202 -12.31 5.09 14.13
CA GLU A 202 -11.63 4.70 15.38
C GLU A 202 -11.68 5.83 16.42
N LEU A 203 -11.32 7.05 16.02
CA LEU A 203 -11.33 8.22 16.90
C LEU A 203 -12.75 8.63 17.33
N SER A 204 -13.76 8.45 16.47
CA SER A 204 -15.15 8.86 16.76
C SER A 204 -15.75 8.18 17.99
N LYS A 205 -15.20 7.04 18.41
CA LYS A 205 -15.67 6.30 19.59
C LYS A 205 -15.32 6.99 20.92
N LYS A 206 -14.26 7.80 20.95
CA LYS A 206 -13.71 8.41 22.18
C LYS A 206 -13.58 9.94 22.10
N ALA A 207 -13.53 10.51 20.90
CA ALA A 207 -13.48 11.95 20.68
C ALA A 207 -14.85 12.60 20.93
N THR A 208 -14.87 13.90 21.24
CA THR A 208 -16.12 14.67 21.38
C THR A 208 -16.83 14.80 20.04
N GLN A 209 -16.07 15.07 18.98
CA GLN A 209 -16.57 15.14 17.62
C GLN A 209 -15.44 14.87 16.63
N VAL A 210 -15.72 14.05 15.62
CA VAL A 210 -14.83 13.86 14.47
C VAL A 210 -15.52 14.42 13.23
N PHE A 211 -14.78 15.20 12.47
CA PHE A 211 -15.17 15.70 11.15
C PHE A 211 -14.27 15.05 10.10
N ILE A 212 -14.84 14.74 8.93
CA ILE A 212 -14.09 14.29 7.76
C ILE A 212 -14.30 15.29 6.64
N SER A 213 -13.21 15.81 6.08
CA SER A 213 -13.24 16.79 4.99
C SER A 213 -12.84 16.14 3.69
N THR A 214 -13.69 16.24 2.67
CA THR A 214 -13.42 15.73 1.33
C THR A 214 -13.76 16.77 0.28
N ARG A 215 -12.91 16.87 -0.75
CA ARG A 215 -13.17 17.73 -1.91
C ARG A 215 -14.12 17.11 -2.92
N HIS A 216 -14.05 15.79 -3.07
CA HIS A 216 -14.63 15.11 -4.23
C HIS A 216 -15.69 14.06 -3.87
N GLY A 217 -15.92 13.77 -2.58
CA GLY A 217 -16.73 12.62 -2.16
C GLY A 217 -16.06 11.28 -2.50
N SER A 218 -16.70 10.17 -2.12
CA SER A 218 -16.26 8.82 -2.48
C SER A 218 -17.38 7.82 -2.27
N TRP A 219 -17.43 6.78 -3.10
CA TRP A 219 -18.27 5.62 -2.85
C TRP A 219 -17.70 4.81 -1.69
N ILE A 220 -18.50 4.58 -0.64
CA ILE A 220 -18.12 3.78 0.52
C ILE A 220 -18.67 2.36 0.34
N VAL A 221 -17.75 1.40 0.34
CA VAL A 221 -18.09 -0.01 0.19
C VAL A 221 -17.73 -0.78 1.45
N GLY A 222 -18.68 -1.59 1.91
CA GLY A 222 -18.44 -2.51 3.01
C GLY A 222 -17.69 -3.74 2.53
N ARG A 223 -16.84 -4.30 3.41
CA ARG A 223 -16.17 -5.59 3.18
C ARG A 223 -17.15 -6.74 2.92
N ILE A 224 -18.33 -6.67 3.53
CA ILE A 224 -19.41 -7.67 3.41
C ILE A 224 -20.36 -7.25 2.27
N SER A 225 -20.58 -8.16 1.34
CA SER A 225 -21.46 -8.01 0.18
C SER A 225 -22.63 -9.01 0.24
N GLU A 226 -23.25 -9.29 -0.90
CA GLU A 226 -24.42 -10.16 -1.05
C GLU A 226 -24.17 -11.54 -0.43
N GLY A 227 -25.18 -12.04 0.31
CA GLY A 227 -25.10 -13.34 0.98
C GLY A 227 -24.06 -13.44 2.11
N GLY A 228 -23.44 -12.33 2.52
CA GLY A 228 -22.38 -12.32 3.53
C GLY A 228 -20.99 -12.60 2.96
N TYR A 229 -20.86 -12.77 1.65
CA TYR A 229 -19.56 -13.00 1.00
C TYR A 229 -18.68 -11.75 1.01
N PRO A 230 -17.35 -11.91 0.97
CA PRO A 230 -16.43 -10.81 0.72
C PRO A 230 -16.74 -10.06 -0.58
N TRP A 231 -16.67 -8.73 -0.55
CA TRP A 231 -17.02 -7.89 -1.69
C TRP A 231 -16.23 -8.18 -2.97
N ASP A 232 -14.95 -8.54 -2.82
CA ASP A 232 -14.03 -8.83 -3.91
C ASP A 232 -14.31 -10.16 -4.60
N HIS A 233 -14.85 -11.16 -3.88
CA HIS A 233 -15.34 -12.40 -4.51
C HIS A 233 -16.47 -12.12 -5.51
N VAL A 234 -17.38 -11.20 -5.16
CA VAL A 234 -18.54 -10.84 -5.99
C VAL A 234 -18.15 -9.86 -7.10
N PHE A 235 -17.29 -8.89 -6.78
CA PHE A 235 -16.94 -7.81 -7.69
C PHE A 235 -15.87 -8.22 -8.73
N HIS A 236 -14.85 -8.99 -8.32
CA HIS A 236 -13.72 -9.38 -9.15
C HIS A 236 -13.88 -10.77 -9.77
N THR A 237 -14.89 -10.91 -10.64
CA THR A 237 -15.04 -12.10 -11.49
C THR A 237 -14.67 -11.79 -12.95
N ARG A 238 -14.24 -12.80 -13.71
CA ARG A 238 -13.95 -12.64 -15.15
C ARG A 238 -15.19 -12.18 -15.92
N PHE A 239 -16.36 -12.69 -15.57
CA PHE A 239 -17.63 -12.30 -16.17
C PHE A 239 -17.99 -10.84 -15.88
N SER A 240 -17.92 -10.42 -14.61
CA SER A 240 -18.16 -9.01 -14.23
C SER A 240 -17.15 -8.07 -14.90
N SER A 241 -15.89 -8.50 -15.05
CA SER A 241 -14.87 -7.73 -15.77
C SER A 241 -15.20 -7.59 -17.26
N MET A 242 -15.62 -8.68 -17.91
CA MET A 242 -16.08 -8.67 -19.30
C MET A 242 -17.24 -7.69 -19.50
N LEU A 243 -18.24 -7.71 -18.63
CA LEU A 243 -19.36 -6.77 -18.69
C LEU A 243 -18.90 -5.32 -18.54
N ARG A 244 -18.00 -5.03 -17.60
CA ARG A 244 -17.42 -3.68 -17.42
C ARG A 244 -16.61 -3.19 -18.62
N ASN A 245 -16.05 -4.09 -19.41
CA ASN A 245 -15.26 -3.71 -20.59
C ASN A 245 -16.14 -3.52 -21.85
N VAL A 246 -17.26 -4.23 -21.94
CA VAL A 246 -18.12 -4.24 -23.14
C VAL A 246 -19.28 -3.25 -23.03
N LEU A 247 -19.81 -3.01 -21.83
CA LEU A 247 -20.97 -2.14 -21.66
C LEU A 247 -20.60 -0.66 -21.86
N PRO A 248 -21.50 0.14 -22.47
CA PRO A 248 -21.36 1.59 -22.54
C PRO A 248 -21.17 2.23 -21.16
N GLN A 249 -20.31 3.23 -21.07
CA GLN A 249 -19.97 3.92 -19.82
C GLN A 249 -21.21 4.46 -19.07
N MET A 250 -22.24 4.92 -19.79
CA MET A 250 -23.49 5.39 -19.18
C MET A 250 -24.22 4.28 -18.41
N LEU A 251 -24.31 3.08 -18.99
CA LEU A 251 -24.95 1.94 -18.34
C LEU A 251 -24.13 1.48 -17.13
N LEU A 252 -22.80 1.44 -17.27
CA LEU A 252 -21.91 1.09 -16.16
C LEU A 252 -22.02 2.07 -15.00
N LYS A 253 -22.03 3.38 -15.29
CA LYS A 253 -22.25 4.41 -14.28
C LYS A 253 -23.58 4.20 -13.56
N TRP A 254 -24.67 4.02 -14.31
CA TRP A 254 -25.99 3.77 -13.73
C TRP A 254 -26.03 2.52 -12.85
N MET A 255 -25.44 1.41 -13.32
CA MET A 255 -25.34 0.16 -12.54
C MET A 255 -24.52 0.35 -11.26
N MET A 256 -23.34 0.98 -11.35
CA MET A 256 -22.48 1.24 -10.20
C MET A 256 -23.16 2.16 -9.19
N GLU A 257 -23.72 3.28 -9.62
CA GLU A 257 -24.43 4.23 -8.75
C GLU A 257 -25.59 3.55 -8.02
N ARG A 258 -26.36 2.71 -8.72
CA ARG A 258 -27.42 1.91 -8.11
C ARG A 258 -26.86 0.93 -7.09
N GLN A 259 -25.80 0.19 -7.43
CA GLN A 259 -25.17 -0.78 -6.55
C GLN A 259 -24.61 -0.14 -5.29
N MET A 260 -23.87 0.97 -5.41
CA MET A 260 -23.26 1.67 -4.28
C MET A 260 -24.31 2.25 -3.32
N ASN A 261 -25.44 2.73 -3.85
CA ASN A 261 -26.51 3.30 -3.04
C ASN A 261 -27.49 2.26 -2.45
N GLN A 262 -27.32 0.95 -2.70
CA GLN A 262 -28.22 -0.07 -2.15
C GLN A 262 -28.20 -0.09 -0.62
N ARG A 263 -27.04 0.17 0.00
CA ARG A 263 -26.89 0.10 1.46
C ARG A 263 -27.32 1.39 2.14
N PHE A 264 -26.96 2.54 1.57
CA PHE A 264 -27.37 3.86 2.03
C PHE A 264 -27.21 4.89 0.89
N SER A 265 -28.02 5.95 0.92
CA SER A 265 -27.89 7.05 -0.04
C SER A 265 -26.66 7.90 0.27
N HIS A 266 -25.68 7.92 -0.64
CA HIS A 266 -24.47 8.73 -0.47
C HIS A 266 -24.76 10.23 -0.52
N GLU A 267 -25.81 10.64 -1.23
CA GLU A 267 -26.27 12.04 -1.25
C GLU A 267 -26.73 12.47 0.15
N ASN A 268 -27.61 11.68 0.79
CA ASN A 268 -28.14 11.99 2.13
C ASN A 268 -27.06 12.01 3.22
N TYR A 269 -25.98 11.24 3.02
CA TYR A 269 -24.84 11.19 3.93
C TYR A 269 -23.74 12.20 3.57
N GLY A 270 -23.91 13.00 2.50
CA GLY A 270 -22.94 14.03 2.08
C GLY A 270 -21.64 13.47 1.51
N LEU A 271 -21.65 12.25 0.96
CA LEU A 271 -20.48 11.53 0.45
C LEU A 271 -20.51 11.31 -1.07
N GLU A 272 -21.58 11.73 -1.74
CA GLU A 272 -21.74 11.51 -3.18
C GLU A 272 -20.55 12.09 -3.97
N PRO A 273 -19.91 11.29 -4.84
CA PRO A 273 -18.76 11.76 -5.57
C PRO A 273 -19.13 12.72 -6.71
N GLN A 274 -18.35 13.79 -6.87
CA GLN A 274 -18.53 14.77 -7.96
C GLN A 274 -18.45 14.11 -9.34
N ASN A 275 -17.53 13.16 -9.50
CA ASN A 275 -17.41 12.34 -10.71
C ASN A 275 -17.75 10.88 -10.40
N LYS A 276 -18.99 10.51 -10.72
CA LYS A 276 -19.56 9.17 -10.46
C LYS A 276 -18.91 8.02 -11.26
N LEU A 277 -18.12 8.34 -12.29
CA LEU A 277 -17.40 7.36 -13.14
C LEU A 277 -16.01 7.00 -12.61
N VAL A 278 -15.50 7.73 -11.60
CA VAL A 278 -14.16 7.47 -11.06
C VAL A 278 -14.19 6.17 -10.25
N HIS A 279 -13.28 5.28 -10.61
CA HIS A 279 -13.04 3.97 -10.00
C HIS A 279 -13.21 3.99 -8.47
N LEU A 280 -13.96 3.01 -7.97
CA LEU A 280 -13.90 2.53 -6.57
C LEU A 280 -12.48 2.70 -6.04
N ALA A 281 -12.32 3.60 -5.07
CA ALA A 281 -11.06 4.11 -4.53
C ALA A 281 -9.81 3.24 -4.80
N LEU A 282 -9.26 3.40 -6.01
CA LEU A 282 -7.91 3.04 -6.44
C LEU A 282 -7.38 4.15 -7.36
N ARG A 283 -7.69 5.40 -7.01
CA ARG A 283 -6.95 6.56 -7.54
C ARG A 283 -5.62 6.64 -6.82
N GLU A 284 -4.67 5.83 -7.26
CA GLU A 284 -3.26 6.22 -7.21
C GLU A 284 -3.05 7.23 -8.35
N ASP A 285 -3.53 8.47 -8.17
CA ASP A 285 -3.25 9.56 -9.10
C ASP A 285 -1.77 9.96 -8.91
N TYR A 286 -0.90 9.31 -9.67
CA TYR A 286 0.39 9.86 -10.09
C TYR A 286 0.09 10.91 -11.19
N ASP A 287 -0.17 12.17 -10.82
CA ASP A 287 -0.07 13.27 -11.80
C ASP A 287 1.41 13.66 -11.91
N GLY A 288 2.15 12.84 -12.67
CA GLY A 288 3.55 13.09 -13.05
C GLY A 288 3.69 14.08 -14.20
N ARG A 289 2.83 15.10 -14.29
CA ARG A 289 3.02 16.19 -15.25
C ARG A 289 4.00 17.20 -14.66
N HIS A 290 5.29 16.90 -14.87
CA HIS A 290 6.33 17.91 -14.90
C HIS A 290 5.95 19.00 -15.91
N HIS A 291 5.86 20.24 -15.43
CA HIS A 291 6.01 21.42 -16.26
C HIS A 291 7.40 21.38 -16.93
N GLN A 292 7.45 20.98 -18.20
CA GLN A 292 8.51 21.33 -19.13
C GLN A 292 7.90 22.18 -20.24
N GLU A 293 7.88 23.50 -19.99
CA GLU A 293 7.62 24.63 -20.89
C GLU A 293 7.89 25.83 -19.94
N GLU A 294 8.83 26.76 -20.11
CA GLU A 294 9.58 27.32 -21.22
C GLU A 294 10.93 27.82 -20.67
N GLN A 295 12.06 27.55 -21.33
CA GLN A 295 13.21 28.46 -21.35
C GLN A 295 14.12 28.09 -22.53
N THR A 296 13.59 28.29 -23.74
CA THR A 296 14.39 28.68 -24.90
C THR A 296 14.01 30.11 -25.23
N LYS A 297 14.86 31.05 -24.83
CA LYS A 297 15.20 32.28 -25.56
C LYS A 297 16.22 33.08 -24.75
N ASP A 298 17.30 33.39 -25.47
CA ASP A 298 18.46 34.26 -25.17
C ASP A 298 19.57 33.70 -24.28
#